data_AF-A0AAC8XNX8-F1
#
_entry.id   AF-A0AAC8XNX8-F1
#
_cell.length_a   1.000
_cell.length_b   1.000
_cell.length_c   1.000
_cell.angle_alpha   90.00
_cell.angle_beta   90.00
_cell.angle_gamma   90.00
#
_symmetry.space_group_name_H-M   'P 1'
#
loop_
_entity.id
_entity.type
_entity.pdbx_description
1 polymer ?
#
loop_
_entity_poly.entity_id
_entity_poly.type
_entity_poly.pdbx_seq_one_letter_code
_entity_poly.pdbx_strand_id
1 'polypeptide(L)'
;MPAAIRFDSHSITEHWNNFPEIKYLFERISDVEKWVLDFDAETALKIENWVEEIDDKLDVIKNNHPALLTLLAFMSVSSSMYLLQMLEVRIPGLISNLSLSASKLADNEKYGRQSVILIERLAAAHTQVSLSQLLNNKRLALVYAAIDKVQKRKGSSL
;
A
#
# COMPACT_ATOMS: atom_id res chain seq x y z
N MET A 1 -14.70 19.11 -10.45
CA MET A 1 -13.29 18.70 -10.21
C MET A 1 -13.24 18.00 -8.88
N PRO A 2 -12.49 16.89 -8.72
CA PRO A 2 -12.34 16.25 -7.42
C PRO A 2 -11.59 17.20 -6.46
N ALA A 3 -11.85 17.08 -5.16
CA ALA A 3 -11.21 17.94 -4.16
C ALA A 3 -9.68 17.76 -4.17
N ALA A 4 -8.95 18.84 -3.90
CA ALA A 4 -7.49 18.79 -3.76
C ALA A 4 -7.08 17.68 -2.77
N ILE A 5 -6.00 16.97 -3.09
CA ILE A 5 -5.49 15.91 -2.23
C ILE A 5 -4.89 16.58 -1.00
N ARG A 6 -5.44 16.28 0.19
CA ARG A 6 -4.83 16.70 1.46
C ARG A 6 -3.72 15.73 1.79
N PHE A 7 -2.48 16.17 1.59
CA PHE A 7 -1.29 15.34 1.75
C PHE A 7 -0.47 15.81 2.94
N ASP A 8 -1.05 15.72 4.13
CA ASP A 8 -0.37 16.04 5.38
C ASP A 8 -0.40 14.82 6.33
N SER A 9 0.49 14.80 7.32
CA SER A 9 0.62 13.68 8.27
C SER A 9 -0.69 13.35 9.01
N HIS A 10 -1.51 14.36 9.32
CA HIS A 10 -2.79 14.16 10.00
C HIS A 10 -3.79 13.47 9.07
N SER A 11 -3.96 13.96 7.84
CA SER A 11 -4.85 13.38 6.83
C SER A 11 -4.46 11.94 6.46
N ILE A 12 -3.16 11.66 6.32
CA ILE A 12 -2.64 10.30 6.03
C ILE A 12 -2.96 9.36 7.20
N THR A 13 -2.74 9.81 8.44
CA THR A 13 -3.02 9.01 9.64
C THR A 13 -4.51 8.74 9.80
N GLU A 14 -5.35 9.76 9.59
CA GLU A 14 -6.81 9.64 9.64
C GLU A 14 -7.32 8.64 8.60
N HIS A 15 -6.81 8.70 7.38
CA HIS A 15 -7.17 7.74 6.33
C HIS A 15 -6.89 6.30 6.76
N TRP A 16 -5.69 6.02 7.26
CA TRP A 16 -5.30 4.66 7.65
C TRP A 16 -6.00 4.15 8.91
N ASN A 17 -6.52 5.03 9.77
CA ASN A 17 -7.36 4.61 10.90
C ASN A 17 -8.64 3.87 10.45
N ASN A 18 -9.12 4.12 9.23
CA ASN A 18 -10.26 3.41 8.65
C ASN A 18 -9.92 1.99 8.16
N PHE A 19 -8.63 1.64 8.11
CA PHE A 19 -8.14 0.33 7.64
C PHE A 19 -7.12 -0.26 8.64
N PRO A 20 -7.56 -0.68 9.85
CA PRO A 20 -6.65 -1.05 10.93
C PRO A 20 -5.63 -2.13 10.56
N GLU A 21 -6.03 -3.16 9.81
CA GLU A 21 -5.14 -4.26 9.42
C GLU A 21 -4.00 -3.81 8.51
N ILE A 22 -4.27 -2.85 7.64
CA ILE A 22 -3.27 -2.23 6.76
C ILE A 22 -2.41 -1.26 7.56
N LYS A 23 -3.02 -0.44 8.43
CA LYS A 23 -2.30 0.47 9.31
C LYS A 23 -1.23 -0.26 10.13
N TYR A 24 -1.59 -1.35 10.80
CA TYR A 24 -0.63 -2.15 11.57
C TYR A 24 0.46 -2.78 10.71
N LEU A 25 0.18 -3.14 9.46
CA LEU A 25 1.23 -3.58 8.53
C LEU A 25 2.19 -2.42 8.24
N PHE A 26 1.67 -1.24 7.93
CA PHE A 26 2.48 -0.08 7.58
C PHE A 26 3.33 0.41 8.74
N GLU A 27 2.83 0.37 9.97
CA GLU A 27 3.63 0.65 11.18
C GLU A 27 4.83 -0.31 11.29
N ARG A 28 4.61 -1.63 11.14
CA ARG A 28 5.69 -2.63 11.17
C ARG A 28 6.72 -2.45 10.04
N ILE A 29 6.27 -2.08 8.84
CA ILE A 29 7.17 -1.79 7.72
C ILE A 29 7.97 -0.50 8.01
N SER A 30 7.32 0.53 8.55
CA SER A 30 7.98 1.80 8.91
C SER A 30 9.04 1.63 10.00
N ASP A 31 8.89 0.64 10.89
CA ASP A 31 9.90 0.30 11.89
C ASP A 31 11.23 -0.14 11.27
N VAL A 32 11.22 -0.73 10.07
CA VAL A 32 12.42 -1.21 9.37
C VAL A 32 12.89 -0.30 8.25
N GLU A 33 11.99 0.50 7.64
CA GLU A 33 12.32 1.41 6.54
C GLU A 33 12.97 2.73 7.02
N LYS A 34 14.15 2.64 7.64
CA LYS A 34 14.89 3.83 8.13
C LYS A 34 15.55 4.68 7.02
N TRP A 35 15.38 4.29 5.75
CA TRP A 35 16.04 4.87 4.58
C TRP A 35 15.12 5.82 3.78
N VAL A 36 13.85 5.96 4.17
CA VAL A 36 12.91 6.91 3.58
C VAL A 36 13.29 8.34 3.98
N LEU A 37 12.84 9.35 3.23
CA LEU A 37 13.29 10.75 3.36
C LEU A 37 12.19 11.69 3.86
N ASP A 38 10.94 11.25 3.91
CA ASP A 38 9.78 12.06 4.35
C ASP A 38 9.67 12.23 5.87
N PHE A 39 10.68 11.80 6.63
CA PHE A 39 10.82 12.17 8.05
C PHE A 39 11.42 13.57 8.23
N ASP A 40 12.15 14.06 7.23
CA ASP A 40 12.71 15.41 7.22
C ASP A 40 11.62 16.42 6.88
N ALA A 41 11.46 17.46 7.71
CA ALA A 41 10.35 18.40 7.58
C ALA A 41 10.40 19.21 6.27
N GLU A 42 11.59 19.55 5.79
CA GLU A 42 11.75 20.28 4.53
C GLU A 42 11.36 19.40 3.34
N THR A 43 11.81 18.14 3.34
CA THR A 43 11.46 17.16 2.31
C THR A 43 9.97 16.84 2.32
N ALA A 44 9.39 16.63 3.50
CA ALA A 44 7.95 16.43 3.65
C ALA A 44 7.18 17.59 3.03
N LEU A 45 7.43 18.83 3.46
CA LEU A 45 6.73 20.02 2.96
C LEU A 45 6.87 20.22 1.43
N LYS A 46 8.03 19.89 0.85
CA LYS A 46 8.20 19.89 -0.62
C LYS A 46 7.30 18.87 -1.31
N ILE A 47 7.14 17.68 -0.73
CA ILE A 47 6.23 16.65 -1.24
C ILE A 47 4.78 17.12 -1.08
N GLU A 48 4.39 17.65 0.09
CA GLU A 48 3.03 18.15 0.33
C GLU A 48 2.63 19.19 -0.71
N ASN A 49 3.45 20.24 -0.88
CA ASN A 49 3.22 21.29 -1.89
C ASN A 49 3.18 20.72 -3.32
N TRP A 50 4.04 19.74 -3.64
CA TRP A 50 4.03 19.11 -4.96
C TRP A 50 2.72 18.34 -5.22
N VAL A 51 2.16 17.69 -4.19
CA VAL A 51 0.89 16.96 -4.26
C VAL A 51 -0.31 17.91 -4.32
N GLU A 52 -0.25 19.10 -3.72
CA GLU A 52 -1.31 20.11 -3.87
C GLU A 52 -1.48 20.55 -5.33
N GLU A 53 -0.38 20.60 -6.09
CA GLU A 53 -0.34 20.96 -7.52
C GLU A 53 -0.44 19.75 -8.46
N ILE A 54 -0.89 18.59 -7.98
CA ILE A 54 -0.76 17.34 -8.74
C ILE A 54 -1.64 17.29 -9.99
N ASP A 55 -2.75 18.03 -9.99
CA ASP A 55 -3.72 18.03 -11.09
C ASP A 55 -3.10 18.57 -12.40
N ASP A 56 -2.18 19.53 -12.30
CA ASP A 56 -1.44 20.07 -13.45
C ASP A 56 -0.31 19.13 -13.92
N LYS A 57 0.00 18.09 -13.13
CA LYS A 57 1.13 17.18 -13.33
C LYS A 57 0.68 15.77 -13.71
N LEU A 58 -0.62 15.51 -13.83
CA LEU A 58 -1.17 14.16 -14.07
C LEU A 58 -0.61 13.51 -15.35
N ASP A 59 -0.48 14.26 -16.44
CA ASP A 59 0.08 13.74 -17.69
C ASP A 59 1.55 13.36 -17.55
N VAL A 60 2.32 14.11 -16.77
CA VAL A 60 3.72 13.79 -16.48
C VAL A 60 3.80 12.51 -15.64
N ILE A 61 2.96 12.40 -14.62
CA ILE A 61 2.89 11.23 -13.72
C ILE A 61 2.53 9.96 -14.50
N LYS A 62 1.54 10.06 -15.40
CA LYS A 62 1.10 8.95 -16.25
C LYS A 62 2.17 8.43 -17.20
N ASN A 63 3.06 9.31 -17.66
CA ASN A 63 4.05 8.97 -18.68
C ASN A 63 5.46 8.75 -18.12
N ASN A 64 5.74 9.19 -16.88
CA ASN A 64 7.05 9.08 -16.25
C ASN A 64 7.04 8.19 -15.00
N HIS A 65 6.76 6.91 -15.22
CA HIS A 65 6.78 5.90 -14.16
C HIS A 65 8.11 5.82 -13.38
N PRO A 66 9.31 5.92 -13.99
CA PRO A 66 10.56 5.88 -13.22
C PRO A 66 10.67 6.97 -12.15
N ALA A 67 10.21 8.19 -12.45
CA ALA A 67 10.21 9.29 -11.48
C ALA A 67 9.21 9.01 -10.34
N LEU A 68 8.00 8.55 -10.68
CA LEU A 68 6.99 8.20 -9.68
C LEU A 68 7.46 7.04 -8.78
N LEU A 69 8.07 6.01 -9.35
CA LEU A 69 8.65 4.88 -8.60
C LEU A 69 9.71 5.38 -7.61
N THR A 70 10.55 6.30 -8.05
CA THR A 70 11.60 6.87 -7.20
C THR A 70 11.01 7.65 -6.04
N LEU A 71 10.04 8.52 -6.32
CA LEU A 71 9.33 9.28 -5.29
C LEU A 71 8.68 8.34 -4.26
N LEU A 72 7.88 7.38 -4.72
CA LEU A 72 7.17 6.45 -3.84
C LEU A 72 8.13 5.58 -3.02
N ALA A 73 9.24 5.15 -3.58
CA ALA A 73 10.23 4.36 -2.86
C ALA A 73 10.77 5.16 -1.67
N PHE A 74 11.24 6.38 -1.87
CA PHE A 74 11.85 7.19 -0.81
C PHE A 74 10.86 7.85 0.16
N MET A 75 9.56 7.58 0.02
CA MET A 75 8.56 7.95 1.02
C MET A 75 8.29 6.76 1.94
N SER A 76 7.88 7.05 3.18
CA SER A 76 7.34 6.06 4.09
C SER A 76 6.21 5.26 3.44
N VAL A 77 6.08 3.99 3.81
CA VAL A 77 5.04 3.13 3.25
C VAL A 77 3.64 3.74 3.40
N SER A 78 3.34 4.35 4.55
CA SER A 78 2.05 5.00 4.81
C SER A 78 1.76 6.14 3.84
N SER A 79 2.74 7.04 3.64
CA SER A 79 2.63 8.19 2.73
C SER A 79 2.57 7.75 1.26
N SER A 80 3.47 6.84 0.85
CA SER A 80 3.55 6.34 -0.52
C SER A 80 2.29 5.60 -0.95
N MET A 81 1.77 4.71 -0.10
CA MET A 81 0.56 3.95 -0.39
C MET A 81 -0.68 4.83 -0.39
N TYR A 82 -0.69 5.90 0.42
CA TYR A 82 -1.79 6.87 0.45
C TYR A 82 -1.81 7.67 -0.86
N LEU A 83 -0.66 8.23 -1.23
CA LEU A 83 -0.50 8.95 -2.50
C LEU A 83 -0.92 8.07 -3.69
N LEU A 84 -0.49 6.81 -3.68
CA LEU A 84 -0.81 5.87 -4.75
C LEU A 84 -2.32 5.61 -4.86
N GLN A 85 -3.04 5.48 -3.74
CA GLN A 85 -4.50 5.35 -3.75
C GLN A 85 -5.19 6.62 -4.27
N MET A 86 -4.72 7.79 -3.85
CA MET A 86 -5.31 9.06 -4.31
C MET A 86 -5.06 9.28 -5.81
N LEU A 87 -3.88 8.91 -6.30
CA LEU A 87 -3.53 8.97 -7.71
C LEU A 87 -4.34 7.98 -8.56
N GLU A 88 -4.64 6.78 -8.06
CA GLU A 88 -5.49 5.81 -8.76
C GLU A 88 -6.90 6.37 -9.02
N VAL A 89 -7.45 7.17 -8.09
CA VAL A 89 -8.73 7.85 -8.28
C VAL A 89 -8.66 8.89 -9.41
N ARG A 90 -7.52 9.56 -9.59
CA ARG A 90 -7.30 10.59 -10.62
C ARG A 90 -6.89 9.99 -11.97
N ILE A 91 -6.13 8.91 -11.96
CA ILE A 91 -5.60 8.21 -13.13
C ILE A 91 -5.97 6.72 -12.99
N PRO A 92 -7.19 6.33 -13.38
CA PRO A 92 -7.62 4.94 -13.26
C PRO A 92 -6.69 3.98 -14.01
N GLY A 93 -6.29 2.91 -13.34
CA GLY A 93 -5.34 1.92 -13.85
C GLY A 93 -3.87 2.28 -13.65
N LEU A 94 -3.56 3.39 -12.95
CA LEU A 94 -2.18 3.78 -12.65
C LEU A 94 -1.45 2.69 -11.87
N ILE A 95 -2.05 2.11 -10.83
CA ILE A 95 -1.41 1.07 -10.01
C ILE A 95 -1.02 -0.13 -10.87
N SER A 96 -1.91 -0.56 -11.78
CA SER A 96 -1.64 -1.67 -12.70
C SER A 96 -0.50 -1.33 -13.66
N ASN A 97 -0.56 -0.16 -14.30
CA ASN A 97 0.47 0.30 -15.24
C ASN A 97 1.84 0.50 -14.57
N LEU A 98 1.83 1.03 -13.34
CA LEU A 98 3.01 1.25 -12.53
C LEU A 98 3.62 -0.07 -12.08
N SER A 99 2.80 -1.04 -11.66
CA SER A 99 3.24 -2.39 -11.30
C SER A 99 3.87 -3.11 -12.50
N LEU A 100 3.24 -3.03 -13.68
CA LEU A 100 3.80 -3.57 -14.92
C LEU A 100 5.14 -2.91 -15.28
N SER A 101 5.23 -1.59 -15.08
CA SER A 101 6.46 -0.85 -15.36
C SER A 101 7.57 -1.16 -14.37
N ALA A 102 7.24 -1.29 -13.08
CA ALA A 102 8.17 -1.73 -12.04
C ALA A 102 8.74 -3.12 -12.37
N SER A 103 7.90 -4.07 -12.77
CA SER A 103 8.36 -5.41 -13.16
C SER A 103 9.33 -5.38 -14.34
N LYS A 104 9.12 -4.49 -15.33
CA LYS A 104 10.04 -4.31 -16.46
C LYS A 104 11.35 -3.62 -16.06
N LEU A 105 11.33 -2.81 -15.02
CA LEU A 105 12.47 -2.04 -14.53
C LEU A 105 13.21 -2.73 -13.38
N ALA A 106 12.75 -3.89 -12.90
CA ALA A 106 13.31 -4.58 -11.74
C ALA A 106 14.81 -4.88 -11.89
N ASP A 107 15.25 -5.24 -13.10
CA ASP A 107 16.66 -5.53 -13.42
C ASP A 107 17.43 -4.29 -13.93
N ASN A 108 16.81 -3.11 -13.95
CA ASN A 108 17.47 -1.88 -14.38
C ASN A 108 18.45 -1.38 -13.32
N GLU A 109 19.68 -1.04 -13.71
CA GLU A 109 20.72 -0.57 -12.78
C GLU A 109 20.33 0.68 -11.98
N LYS A 110 19.52 1.57 -12.56
CA LYS A 110 19.17 2.86 -11.95
C LYS A 110 17.86 2.80 -11.15
N TYR A 111 16.87 2.08 -11.66
CA TYR A 111 15.50 2.07 -11.12
C TYR A 111 15.07 0.72 -10.53
N GLY A 112 15.93 -0.30 -10.55
CA GLY A 112 15.61 -1.66 -10.12
C GLY A 112 15.23 -1.73 -8.65
N ARG A 113 16.00 -1.08 -7.78
CA ARG A 113 15.72 -1.10 -6.33
C ARG A 113 14.37 -0.47 -5.99
N GLN A 114 14.08 0.68 -6.56
CA GLN A 114 12.83 1.42 -6.37
C GLN A 114 11.63 0.61 -6.89
N SER A 115 11.82 -0.07 -8.02
CA SER A 115 10.82 -0.97 -8.59
C SER A 115 10.51 -2.15 -7.67
N VAL A 116 11.55 -2.82 -7.16
CA VAL A 116 11.41 -3.94 -6.22
C VAL A 116 10.71 -3.51 -4.94
N ILE A 117 11.10 -2.37 -4.36
CA ILE A 117 10.45 -1.82 -3.15
C ILE A 117 8.94 -1.66 -3.36
N LEU A 118 8.51 -1.06 -4.47
CA LEU A 118 7.08 -0.89 -4.73
C LEU A 118 6.37 -2.24 -4.86
N ILE A 119 6.94 -3.18 -5.62
CA ILE A 119 6.37 -4.52 -5.82
C ILE A 119 6.22 -5.25 -4.47
N GLU A 120 7.25 -5.21 -3.63
CA GLU A 120 7.24 -5.83 -2.31
C GLU A 120 6.20 -5.20 -1.38
N ARG A 121 6.11 -3.86 -1.34
CA ARG A 121 5.09 -3.15 -0.55
C ARG A 121 3.67 -3.50 -1.00
N LEU A 122 3.41 -3.52 -2.31
CA LEU A 122 2.11 -3.91 -2.86
C LEU A 122 1.75 -5.37 -2.54
N ALA A 123 2.72 -6.28 -2.69
CA ALA A 123 2.53 -7.70 -2.37
C ALA A 123 2.27 -7.91 -0.88
N ALA A 124 2.99 -7.21 0.00
CA ALA A 124 2.78 -7.26 1.45
C ALA A 124 1.39 -6.75 1.83
N ALA A 125 0.96 -5.61 1.28
CA ALA A 125 -0.37 -5.05 1.52
C ALA A 125 -1.48 -6.01 1.07
N HIS A 126 -1.38 -6.56 -0.14
CA HIS A 126 -2.35 -7.52 -0.66
C HIS A 126 -2.40 -8.80 0.19
N THR A 127 -1.23 -9.32 0.58
CA THR A 127 -1.13 -10.53 1.41
C THR A 127 -1.75 -10.31 2.80
N GLN A 128 -1.50 -9.16 3.42
CA GLN A 128 -2.08 -8.83 4.73
C GLN A 128 -3.61 -8.80 4.69
N VAL A 129 -4.21 -8.16 3.68
CA VAL A 129 -5.67 -8.13 3.51
C VAL A 129 -6.23 -9.53 3.26
N SER A 130 -5.55 -10.31 2.41
CA SER A 130 -5.98 -11.68 2.10
C SER A 130 -5.95 -12.57 3.34
N LEU A 131 -4.87 -12.51 4.13
CA LEU A 131 -4.72 -13.29 5.36
C LEU A 131 -5.73 -12.88 6.43
N SER A 132 -5.98 -11.57 6.61
CA SER A 132 -6.97 -11.11 7.59
C SER A 132 -8.38 -11.58 7.23
N GLN A 133 -8.72 -11.63 5.93
CA GLN A 133 -10.02 -12.13 5.47
C GLN A 133 -10.14 -13.65 5.54
N LEU A 134 -9.07 -14.40 5.25
CA LEU A 134 -9.09 -15.86 5.21
C LEU A 134 -8.95 -16.50 6.59
N LEU A 135 -8.11 -15.93 7.46
CA LEU A 135 -7.74 -16.49 8.76
C LEU A 135 -8.33 -15.70 9.94
N ASN A 136 -9.41 -14.94 9.73
CA ASN A 136 -10.07 -14.30 10.87
C ASN A 136 -10.67 -15.32 11.84
N ASN A 137 -10.74 -14.92 13.11
CA ASN A 137 -11.26 -15.73 14.20
C ASN A 137 -12.65 -16.31 13.93
N LYS A 138 -13.51 -15.57 13.20
CA LYS A 138 -14.85 -16.04 12.83
C LYS A 138 -14.79 -17.23 11.87
N ARG A 139 -13.97 -17.16 10.82
CA ARG A 139 -13.76 -18.28 9.90
C ARG A 139 -13.10 -19.47 10.59
N LEU A 140 -12.09 -19.23 11.42
CA LEU A 140 -11.44 -20.29 12.19
C LEU A 140 -12.45 -20.98 13.11
N ALA A 141 -13.28 -20.23 13.83
CA ALA A 141 -14.32 -20.78 14.69
C ALA A 141 -15.34 -21.63 13.91
N LEU A 142 -15.72 -21.21 12.70
CA LEU A 142 -16.61 -22.00 11.82
C LEU A 142 -15.96 -23.32 11.39
N VAL A 143 -14.67 -23.30 11.04
CA VAL A 143 -13.92 -24.51 10.69
C VAL A 143 -13.83 -25.45 11.89
N TYR A 144 -13.49 -24.94 13.08
CA TYR A 144 -13.45 -25.75 14.31
C TYR A 144 -14.81 -26.36 14.64
N ALA A 145 -15.89 -25.58 14.57
CA ALA A 145 -17.24 -26.08 14.80
C ALA A 145 -17.65 -27.17 13.80
N ALA A 146 -17.23 -27.06 12.54
CA ALA A 146 -17.47 -28.07 11.52
C ALA A 146 -16.69 -29.37 11.81
N ILE A 147 -15.43 -29.27 12.22
CA ILE A 147 -14.59 -30.42 12.62
C ILE A 147 -15.23 -31.15 13.80
N ASP A 148 -15.61 -30.43 14.86
CA ASP A 148 -16.25 -30.98 16.05
C ASP A 148 -17.55 -31.72 15.70
N LYS A 149 -18.36 -31.17 14.80
CA LYS A 149 -19.62 -31.80 14.37
C LYS A 149 -19.38 -33.11 13.64
N VAL A 150 -18.34 -33.20 12.81
CA VAL A 150 -17.97 -34.43 12.10
C VAL A 150 -17.43 -35.47 13.08
N GLN A 151 -16.56 -35.07 14.02
CA GLN A 151 -16.02 -35.97 15.05
C GLN A 151 -17.13 -36.54 15.93
N LYS A 152 -18.05 -35.70 16.42
CA LYS A 152 -19.20 -36.14 17.21
C LYS A 152 -20.05 -37.17 16.45
N ARG A 153 -20.35 -36.91 15.17
CA ARG A 153 -21.12 -37.85 14.32
C ARG A 153 -20.43 -39.21 14.17
N LYS A 154 -19.11 -39.25 14.00
CA LYS A 154 -18.34 -40.51 13.91
C LYS A 154 -18.20 -41.23 15.24
N GLY A 155 -18.16 -40.50 16.35
CA GLY A 155 -18.13 -41.08 17.71
C GLY A 155 -19.47 -41.66 18.17
N SER A 156 -20.59 -41.18 17.63
CA SER A 156 -21.95 -41.65 17.95
C SER A 156 -22.48 -42.78 17.04
N SER A 157 -21.63 -43.34 16.17
CA SER A 157 -21.99 -44.45 15.26
C SER A 157 -21.46 -45.82 15.73
N LEU A 158 -21.24 -45.99 17.03
CA LEU A 158 -20.95 -47.24 17.74
C LEU A 158 -21.97 -47.40 18.87
#